data_AF-A0A953NUD5-F1
#
_entry.id   AF-A0A953NUD5-F1
#
_cell.length_a   1.000
_cell.length_b   1.000
_cell.length_c   1.000
_cell.angle_alpha   90.00
_cell.angle_beta   90.00
_cell.angle_gamma   90.00
#
_symmetry.space_group_name_H-M   'P 1'
#
loop_
_entity.id
_entity.type
_entity.pdbx_description
1 polymer ?
#
loop_
_entity_poly.entity_id
_entity_poly.type
_entity_poly.pdbx_seq_one_letter_code
_entity_poly.pdbx_strand_id
1 'polypeptide(L)'
;MKLEGSASGPGLKEFEKTWLSLVPLLDSRKLVLDLRGVTFIAPEAMNTLSEIYDQAQPEFQTSTLVAKHIVEAIIHDYNQKRAQKAARKG
;
A
#
# COMPACT_ATOMS: atom_id res chain seq x y z
N MET A 1 4.53 2.21 9.51
CA MET A 1 3.11 2.58 9.71
C MET A 1 2.29 1.31 9.80
N LYS A 2 1.21 1.28 10.57
CA LYS A 2 0.41 0.07 10.82
C LYS A 2 -1.06 0.34 10.51
N LEU A 3 -1.74 -0.65 9.95
CA LEU A 3 -3.17 -0.66 9.74
C LEU A 3 -3.78 -1.88 10.46
N GLU A 4 -4.84 -1.66 11.21
CA GLU A 4 -5.49 -2.70 12.02
C GLU A 4 -7.01 -2.65 11.88
N GLY A 5 -7.64 -3.81 12.08
CA GLY A 5 -9.08 -3.94 11.97
C GLY A 5 -9.56 -3.74 10.53
N SER A 6 -10.64 -2.99 10.38
CA SER A 6 -11.23 -2.68 9.07
C SER A 6 -10.51 -1.50 8.43
N ALA A 7 -9.87 -1.73 7.29
CA ALA A 7 -9.31 -0.68 6.44
C ALA A 7 -10.43 -0.02 5.61
N SER A 8 -11.23 0.80 6.28
CA SER A 8 -12.35 1.54 5.69
C SER A 8 -12.68 2.80 6.49
N GLY A 9 -13.46 3.69 5.88
CA GLY A 9 -14.08 4.81 6.59
C GLY A 9 -13.08 5.71 7.34
N PRO A 10 -13.38 6.13 8.59
CA PRO A 10 -12.54 7.05 9.36
C PRO A 10 -11.10 6.55 9.59
N GLY A 11 -10.92 5.25 9.86
CA GLY A 11 -9.59 4.67 10.10
C GLY A 11 -8.68 4.76 8.87
N LEU A 12 -9.25 4.54 7.68
CA LEU A 12 -8.51 4.74 6.44
C LEU A 12 -8.13 6.22 6.23
N LYS A 13 -9.05 7.16 6.51
CA LYS A 13 -8.77 8.60 6.37
C LYS A 13 -7.63 9.07 7.29
N GLU A 14 -7.55 8.54 8.50
CA GLU A 14 -6.44 8.84 9.41
C GLU A 14 -5.12 8.25 8.93
N PHE A 15 -5.16 7.03 8.39
CA PHE A 15 -4.01 6.41 7.76
C PHE A 15 -3.50 7.22 6.56
N GLU A 16 -4.40 7.70 5.69
CA GLU A 16 -4.08 8.57 4.55
C GLU A 16 -3.44 9.88 4.99
N LYS A 17 -4.01 10.56 6.00
CA LYS A 17 -3.41 11.78 6.56
C LYS A 17 -2.01 11.52 7.12
N THR A 18 -1.84 10.38 7.78
CA THR A 18 -0.54 9.97 8.33
C THR A 18 0.45 9.71 7.19
N TRP A 19 0.04 9.00 6.14
CA TRP A 19 0.85 8.79 4.95
C TRP A 19 1.30 10.11 4.31
N LEU A 20 0.36 11.04 4.07
CA LEU A 20 0.65 12.34 3.47
C LEU A 20 1.59 13.20 4.32
N SER A 21 1.53 13.04 5.64
CA SER A 21 2.45 13.73 6.57
C SER A 21 3.84 13.07 6.60
N LEU A 22 3.92 11.77 6.35
CA LEU A 22 5.16 10.99 6.38
C LEU A 22 5.91 10.99 5.04
N VAL A 23 5.22 11.01 3.90
CA VAL A 23 5.84 10.90 2.57
C VAL A 23 6.94 11.94 2.32
N PRO A 24 6.80 13.23 2.69
CA PRO A 24 7.85 14.21 2.48
C PRO A 24 9.06 13.98 3.41
N LEU A 25 8.87 13.25 4.51
CA LEU A 25 9.87 12.99 5.53
C LEU A 25 10.60 11.66 5.33
N LEU A 26 10.11 10.81 4.42
CA LEU A 26 10.67 9.48 4.19
C LEU A 26 12.10 9.56 3.63
N ASP A 27 12.38 10.49 2.72
CA ASP A 27 13.69 10.64 2.07
C ASP A 27 14.25 9.25 1.63
N SER A 28 15.42 8.85 2.12
CA SER A 28 16.06 7.56 1.85
C SER A 28 15.66 6.43 2.80
N ARG A 29 14.76 6.69 3.76
CA ARG A 29 14.32 5.69 4.75
C ARG A 29 13.32 4.72 4.13
N LYS A 30 13.47 3.44 4.50
CA LYS A 30 12.55 2.39 4.10
C LYS A 30 11.24 2.51 4.89
N LEU A 31 10.12 2.54 4.18
CA LEU A 31 8.80 2.43 4.80
C LEU A 31 8.48 0.95 5.08
N VAL A 32 8.05 0.64 6.30
CA VAL A 32 7.42 -0.64 6.65
C VAL A 32 5.93 -0.40 6.83
N LEU A 33 5.10 -1.18 6.12
CA LEU A 33 3.65 -1.21 6.28
C LEU A 33 3.23 -2.52 6.92
N ASP A 34 2.77 -2.45 8.17
CA ASP A 34 2.27 -3.60 8.91
C ASP A 34 0.75 -3.74 8.71
N LEU A 35 0.37 -4.82 8.02
CA LEU A 35 -1.01 -5.20 7.71
C LEU A 35 -1.45 -6.46 8.48
N ARG A 36 -0.66 -6.94 9.44
CA ARG A 36 -0.96 -8.18 10.19
C ARG A 36 -2.24 -8.11 11.01
N GLY A 37 -2.66 -6.90 11.39
CA GLY A 37 -3.89 -6.66 12.14
C GLY A 37 -5.13 -6.43 11.28
N VAL A 38 -5.00 -6.44 9.95
CA VAL A 38 -6.12 -6.14 9.05
C VAL A 38 -7.07 -7.32 8.94
N THR A 39 -8.36 -7.07 9.14
CA THR A 39 -9.43 -8.07 9.05
C THR A 39 -10.32 -7.86 7.82
N PHE A 40 -10.38 -6.65 7.28
CA PHE A 40 -11.16 -6.30 6.09
C PHE A 40 -10.48 -5.15 5.33
N ILE A 41 -10.52 -5.19 3.99
CA ILE A 41 -10.01 -4.12 3.13
C ILE A 41 -11.12 -3.66 2.20
N ALA A 42 -11.48 -2.39 2.29
CA ALA A 42 -12.43 -1.77 1.37
C ALA A 42 -11.76 -1.41 0.03
N PRO A 43 -12.51 -1.28 -1.07
CA PRO A 43 -11.96 -0.90 -2.37
C PRO A 43 -11.15 0.40 -2.33
N GLU A 44 -11.58 1.40 -1.56
CA GLU A 44 -10.84 2.63 -1.36
C GLU A 44 -9.46 2.41 -0.71
N ALA A 45 -9.34 1.48 0.24
CA ALA A 45 -8.07 1.15 0.87
C ALA A 45 -7.11 0.46 -0.12
N MET A 46 -7.63 -0.30 -1.09
CA MET A 46 -6.80 -0.88 -2.15
C MET A 46 -6.13 0.21 -3.00
N ASN A 47 -6.85 1.28 -3.31
CA ASN A 47 -6.30 2.41 -4.06
C ASN A 47 -5.20 3.09 -3.25
N THR A 48 -5.46 3.41 -1.98
CA THR A 48 -4.48 4.03 -1.08
C THR A 48 -3.21 3.20 -0.96
N LEU A 49 -3.33 1.88 -0.73
CA LEU A 49 -2.17 0.99 -0.61
C LEU A 49 -1.38 0.87 -1.93
N SER A 50 -2.07 0.89 -3.07
CA SER A 50 -1.43 0.90 -4.39
C SER A 50 -0.63 2.19 -4.63
N GLU A 51 -1.21 3.35 -4.30
CA GLU A 51 -0.52 4.64 -4.41
C GLU A 51 0.73 4.70 -3.52
N ILE A 52 0.64 4.18 -2.30
CA ILE A 52 1.80 4.11 -1.40
C ILE A 52 2.87 3.19 -1.99
N TYR A 53 2.48 2.06 -2.58
CA TYR A 53 3.43 1.14 -3.21
C TYR A 53 4.13 1.75 -4.43
N ASP A 54 3.37 2.44 -5.28
CA ASP A 54 3.89 3.16 -6.45
C ASP A 54 4.95 4.21 -6.04
N GLN A 55 4.72 4.91 -4.91
CA GLN A 55 5.57 6.02 -4.47
C GLN A 55 6.79 5.58 -3.66
N ALA A 56 6.66 4.59 -2.78
CA ALA A 56 7.68 4.27 -1.78
C ALA A 56 8.09 2.79 -1.70
N GLN A 57 7.42 1.90 -2.45
CA GLN A 57 7.71 0.45 -2.47
C GLN A 57 8.00 -0.13 -1.06
N PRO A 58 7.08 0.05 -0.10
CA PRO A 58 7.30 -0.35 1.28
C PRO A 58 7.52 -1.86 1.42
N GLU A 59 8.20 -2.24 2.49
CA GLU A 59 8.14 -3.61 2.96
C GLU A 59 6.81 -3.88 3.66
N PHE A 60 6.05 -4.83 3.13
CA PHE A 60 4.80 -5.26 3.74
C PHE A 60 5.04 -6.36 4.77
N GLN A 61 4.46 -6.19 5.96
CA GLN A 61 4.34 -7.26 6.94
C GLN A 61 2.90 -7.78 6.93
N THR A 62 2.75 -9.07 6.62
CA THR A 62 1.45 -9.74 6.51
C THR A 62 1.47 -11.05 7.31
N SER A 63 0.36 -11.39 7.95
CA SER A 63 0.20 -12.64 8.70
C SER A 63 -1.03 -13.42 8.24
N THR A 64 -2.03 -12.73 7.70
CA THR A 64 -3.27 -13.32 7.20
C THR A 64 -3.19 -13.60 5.70
N LEU A 65 -3.93 -14.60 5.23
CA LEU A 65 -4.03 -14.91 3.79
C LEU A 65 -4.60 -13.72 3.00
N VAL A 66 -5.57 -13.02 3.57
CA VAL A 66 -6.18 -11.83 2.97
C VAL A 66 -5.14 -10.74 2.74
N ALA A 67 -4.34 -10.41 3.75
CA ALA A 67 -3.31 -9.38 3.62
C ALA A 67 -2.22 -9.77 2.60
N LYS A 68 -1.83 -11.06 2.57
CA LYS A 68 -0.88 -11.58 1.57
C LYS A 68 -1.41 -11.43 0.14
N HIS A 69 -2.63 -11.91 -0.09
CA HIS A 69 -3.26 -11.85 -1.41
C HIS A 69 -3.38 -10.41 -1.93
N ILE A 70 -3.71 -9.47 -1.04
CA ILE A 70 -3.81 -8.06 -1.38
C ILE A 70 -2.45 -7.48 -1.77
N VAL A 71 -1.41 -7.76 -1.00
CA VAL A 71 -0.05 -7.32 -1.32
C VAL A 71 0.41 -7.88 -2.66
N GLU A 72 0.15 -9.16 -2.93
CA GLU A 72 0.46 -9.79 -4.21
C GLU A 72 -0.26 -9.11 -5.38
N ALA A 73 -1.55 -8.79 -5.21
CA ALA A 73 -2.33 -8.09 -6.23
C ALA A 73 -1.78 -6.69 -6.54
N ILE A 74 -1.41 -5.93 -5.50
CA ILE A 74 -0.80 -4.59 -5.65
C ILE A 74 0.54 -4.68 -6.39
N ILE A 75 1.41 -5.60 -5.99
CA ILE A 75 2.72 -5.80 -6.63
C ILE A 75 2.55 -6.23 -8.08
N HIS A 76 1.59 -7.12 -8.36
CA HIS A 76 1.29 -7.56 -9.71
C HIS A 76 0.85 -6.40 -10.61
N ASP A 77 -0.12 -5.60 -10.15
CA ASP A 77 -0.61 -4.43 -10.88
C ASP A 77 0.49 -3.39 -11.15
N TYR A 78 1.33 -3.09 -10.13
CA TYR A 78 2.49 -2.21 -10.29
C TYR A 78 3.44 -2.69 -11.39
N ASN A 79 3.79 -3.97 -11.38
CA ASN A 79 4.70 -4.55 -12.35
C ASN A 79 4.13 -4.50 -13.78
N GLN A 80 2.83 -4.77 -13.93
CA GLN A 80 2.13 -4.65 -15.22
C GLN A 80 2.14 -3.21 -15.74
N LYS A 81 1.78 -2.24 -14.90
CA LYS A 81 1.82 -0.80 -15.25
C LYS A 81 3.22 -0.37 -15.67
N ARG A 82 4.25 -0.83 -14.95
CA ARG A 82 5.65 -0.51 -15.25
C ARG A 82 6.09 -1.10 -16.60
N ALA A 83 5.75 -2.36 -16.87
CA ALA A 83 6.08 -3.03 -18.13
C ALA A 83 5.42 -2.34 -19.33
N GLN A 84 4.14 -1.98 -19.22
CA GLN A 84 3.43 -1.25 -20.26
C GLN A 84 4.05 0.13 -20.54
N LYS A 85 4.47 0.84 -19.49
CA LYS A 85 5.13 2.15 -19.63
C LYS A 85 6.50 2.04 -20.31
N ALA A 86 7.23 0.95 -20.09
CA ALA A 86 8.50 0.69 -20.77
C ALA A 86 8.28 0.40 -22.27
N ALA A 87 7.28 -0.42 -22.59
CA ALA A 87 6.94 -0.78 -23.98
C ALA A 87 6.48 0.41 -24.84
N ARG A 88 5.89 1.45 -24.25
CA ARG A 88 5.48 2.68 -24.96
C ARG A 88 6.62 3.67 -25.23
N LYS A 89 7.80 3.45 -24.63
CA LYS A 89 8.95 4.37 -24.71
C LYS A 89 10.11 3.83 -25.56
N GLY A 90 10.03 2.58 -25.99
CA GLY A 90 10.96 1.96 -26.95
C GLY A 90 10.38 1.99 -28.35
#